data_AF-A0A081FWA0-F1
#
_entry.id   AF-A0A081FWA0-F1
#
_cell.length_a   1.000
_cell.length_b   1.000
_cell.length_c   1.000
_cell.angle_alpha   90.00
_cell.angle_beta   90.00
_cell.angle_gamma   90.00
#
_symmetry.space_group_name_H-M   'P 1'
#
loop_
_entity.id
_entity.type
_entity.pdbx_description
1 polymer ?
#
loop_
_entity_poly.entity_id
_entity_poly.type
_entity_poly.pdbx_seq_one_letter_code
_entity_poly.pdbx_strand_id
1 'polypeptide(L)'
;MKWLIIVFVIMSLIGSVMWVMPTPRQRFQAHLRLKARTLGLQVQLVTLKLPRMTGEMEGESISVPAYRLLRTNLSRAQKESWCSWQVCRGETLANTGLGQGWSWITGEGLLPGTVLEHVNAVLERLPDDVVALESTPIHMTAFWHESDEATLERLAGILKELVEVRV
;
A
#
# COMPACT_ATOMS: atom_id res chain seq x y z
N MET A 1 50.68 19.63 19.82
CA MET A 1 50.68 19.36 18.36
C MET A 1 50.03 18.03 17.99
N LYS A 2 50.51 16.86 18.45
CA LYS A 2 49.94 15.52 18.10
C LYS A 2 48.46 15.35 18.47
N TRP A 3 48.01 15.92 19.59
CA TRP A 3 46.62 15.87 20.05
C TRP A 3 45.62 16.55 19.10
N LEU A 4 46.03 17.62 18.40
CA LEU A 4 45.16 18.30 17.43
C LEU A 4 44.87 17.41 16.23
N ILE A 5 45.86 16.64 15.77
CA ILE A 5 45.69 15.69 14.66
C ILE A 5 44.73 14.57 15.07
N ILE A 6 44.88 14.04 16.29
CA ILE A 6 44.01 12.98 16.82
C ILE A 6 42.56 13.46 16.92
N VAL A 7 42.32 14.66 17.47
CA VAL A 7 40.99 15.26 17.55
C VAL A 7 40.40 15.49 16.16
N PHE A 8 41.20 15.96 15.20
CA PHE A 8 40.73 16.20 13.84
C PHE A 8 40.34 14.90 13.11
N VAL A 9 41.09 13.81 13.29
CA VAL A 9 40.76 12.48 12.74
C VAL A 9 39.47 11.95 13.36
N ILE A 10 39.30 12.04 14.68
CA ILE A 10 38.08 11.62 15.35
C ILE A 10 36.87 12.45 14.88
N MET A 11 37.03 13.78 14.74
CA MET A 11 35.96 14.66 14.29
C MET A 11 35.58 14.42 12.82
N SER A 12 36.55 14.06 11.97
CA SER A 12 36.31 13.63 10.59
C SER A 12 35.51 12.32 10.53
N LEU A 13 35.81 11.35 11.39
CA LEU A 13 35.06 10.09 11.48
C LEU A 13 33.64 10.31 12.00
N ILE A 14 33.45 11.14 13.04
CA ILE A 14 32.12 11.45 13.59
C ILE A 14 31.27 12.20 12.54
N GLY A 15 31.86 13.16 11.83
CA GLY A 15 31.19 13.90 10.76
C GLY A 15 30.68 12.98 9.63
N SER A 16 31.43 11.93 9.30
CA SER A 16 31.02 10.93 8.31
C SER A 16 29.82 10.09 8.76
N VAL A 17 29.74 9.74 10.05
CA VAL A 17 28.65 8.90 10.59
C VAL A 17 27.36 9.69 10.79
N MET A 18 27.43 10.98 11.12
CA MET A 18 26.24 11.81 11.39
C MET A 18 25.29 11.93 10.19
N TRP A 19 25.78 11.79 8.95
CA TRP A 19 24.95 11.83 7.74
C TRP A 19 24.04 10.59 7.56
N VAL A 20 24.28 9.51 8.29
CA VAL A 20 23.55 8.24 8.15
C VAL A 20 22.41 8.12 9.17
N MET A 21 22.27 9.07 10.10
CA MET A 21 21.26 8.97 11.15
C MET A 21 19.84 9.10 10.55
N PRO A 22 18.98 8.09 10.75
CA PRO A 22 17.63 8.13 10.18
C PRO A 22 16.81 9.19 10.89
N THR A 23 16.02 9.93 10.10
CA THR A 23 15.11 10.95 10.60
C THR A 23 14.04 10.33 11.50
N PRO A 24 13.41 11.09 12.41
CA PRO A 24 12.32 10.59 13.26
C PRO A 24 11.21 9.91 12.44
N ARG A 25 10.85 10.48 11.28
CA ARG A 25 9.87 9.91 10.36
C ARG A 25 10.31 8.56 9.79
N GLN A 26 11.57 8.42 9.38
CA GLN A 26 12.09 7.15 8.89
C GLN A 26 12.11 6.07 9.97
N ARG A 27 12.42 6.43 11.22
CA ARG A 27 12.35 5.49 12.36
C ARG A 27 10.92 5.03 12.62
N PHE A 28 9.97 5.96 12.57
CA PHE A 28 8.55 5.65 12.72
C PHE A 28 8.05 4.71 11.62
N GLN A 29 8.35 5.01 10.35
CA GLN A 29 8.00 4.13 9.23
C GLN A 29 8.66 2.75 9.36
N ALA A 30 9.93 2.69 9.77
CA ALA A 30 10.59 1.42 10.02
C ALA A 30 9.89 0.61 11.13
N HIS A 31 9.43 1.27 12.19
CA HIS A 31 8.65 0.63 13.26
C HIS A 31 7.31 0.08 12.74
N LEU A 32 6.54 0.88 11.99
CA LEU A 32 5.29 0.43 11.35
C LEU A 32 5.51 -0.79 10.47
N ARG A 33 6.55 -0.76 9.62
CA ARG A 33 6.87 -1.88 8.71
C ARG A 33 7.29 -3.14 9.46
N LEU A 34 7.98 -3.00 10.60
CA LEU A 34 8.31 -4.14 11.46
C LEU A 34 7.04 -4.72 12.09
N LYS A 35 6.13 -3.88 12.60
CA LYS A 35 4.84 -4.34 13.13
C LYS A 35 3.98 -4.99 12.05
N ALA A 36 3.96 -4.45 10.84
CA ALA A 36 3.21 -5.03 9.72
C ALA A 36 3.63 -6.49 9.45
N ARG A 37 4.93 -6.79 9.55
CA ARG A 37 5.45 -8.16 9.40
C ARG A 37 4.94 -9.10 10.47
N THR A 38 4.78 -8.64 11.72
CA THR A 38 4.21 -9.49 12.79
C THR A 38 2.74 -9.79 12.56
N LEU A 39 2.02 -8.92 11.83
CA LEU A 39 0.65 -9.12 11.39
C LEU A 39 0.52 -10.00 10.12
N GLY A 40 1.65 -10.45 9.55
CA GLY A 40 1.70 -11.28 8.34
C GLY A 40 1.74 -10.49 7.03
N LEU A 41 1.94 -9.16 7.09
CA LEU A 41 2.02 -8.31 5.91
C LEU A 41 3.46 -8.19 5.40
N GLN A 42 3.60 -8.19 4.08
CA GLN A 42 4.83 -7.84 3.38
C GLN A 42 4.74 -6.37 2.95
N VAL A 43 5.78 -5.58 3.26
CA VAL A 43 5.83 -4.17 2.87
C VAL A 43 6.92 -3.94 1.84
N GLN A 44 6.55 -3.32 0.72
CA GLN A 44 7.49 -2.92 -0.34
C GLN A 44 7.16 -1.52 -0.83
N LEU A 45 8.17 -0.68 -1.01
CA LEU A 45 8.00 0.60 -1.70
C LEU A 45 7.89 0.34 -3.20
N VAL A 46 6.81 0.81 -3.83
CA VAL A 46 6.56 0.62 -5.26
C VAL A 46 6.12 1.93 -5.91
N THR A 47 6.24 1.98 -7.23
CA THR A 47 5.68 3.07 -8.02
C THR A 47 4.31 2.65 -8.51
N LEU A 48 3.26 3.31 -8.02
CA LEU A 48 1.89 3.13 -8.45
C LEU A 48 1.58 4.12 -9.58
N LYS A 49 1.09 3.61 -10.70
CA LYS A 49 0.61 4.43 -11.83
C LYS A 49 -0.89 4.62 -11.67
N LEU A 50 -1.30 5.86 -11.43
CA LEU A 50 -2.70 6.23 -11.33
C LEU A 50 -3.24 6.61 -12.71
N PRO A 51 -4.49 6.27 -13.03
CA PRO A 51 -5.16 6.76 -14.20
C PRO A 51 -5.29 8.29 -14.15
N ARG A 52 -5.53 8.89 -15.31
CA ARG A 52 -5.81 10.32 -15.44
C ARG A 52 -7.09 10.66 -14.67
N MET A 53 -6.99 11.54 -13.68
CA MET A 53 -8.15 12.00 -12.93
C MET A 53 -8.98 12.99 -13.76
N THR A 54 -10.25 13.12 -13.39
CA THR A 54 -11.17 14.05 -14.05
C THR A 54 -10.64 15.49 -13.92
N GLY A 55 -10.32 16.11 -15.04
CA GLY A 55 -9.77 17.48 -15.10
C GLY A 55 -8.26 17.58 -15.24
N GLU A 56 -7.51 16.48 -15.04
CA GLU A 56 -6.08 16.44 -15.30
C GLU A 56 -5.81 16.11 -16.78
N MET A 57 -4.59 16.31 -17.28
CA MET A 57 -4.23 15.97 -18.68
C MET A 57 -3.50 14.64 -18.82
N GLU A 58 -2.73 14.23 -17.80
CA GLU A 58 -1.93 13.01 -17.77
C GLU A 58 -2.18 12.23 -16.48
N GLY A 59 -1.86 10.93 -16.49
CA GLY A 59 -1.91 10.10 -15.28
C GLY A 59 -0.69 10.35 -14.39
N GLU A 60 -0.86 10.26 -13.07
CA GLU A 60 0.21 10.46 -12.10
C GLU A 60 0.95 9.14 -11.79
N SER A 61 2.24 9.21 -11.45
CA SER A 61 2.98 8.08 -10.89
C SER A 61 3.53 8.45 -9.52
N ILE A 62 3.02 7.79 -8.47
CA ILE A 62 3.40 8.06 -7.09
C ILE A 62 4.26 6.93 -6.52
N SER A 63 5.23 7.28 -5.66
CA SER A 63 5.97 6.28 -4.88
C SER A 63 5.26 6.09 -3.54
N VAL A 64 4.74 4.88 -3.31
CA VAL A 64 3.89 4.58 -2.15
C VAL A 64 4.21 3.19 -1.58
N PRO A 65 4.21 3.02 -0.26
CA PRO A 65 4.32 1.71 0.38
C PRO A 65 3.12 0.80 0.04
N ALA A 66 3.41 -0.39 -0.48
CA ALA A 66 2.44 -1.45 -0.71
C ALA A 66 2.49 -2.46 0.44
N TYR A 67 1.37 -2.59 1.15
CA TYR A 67 1.14 -3.54 2.23
C TYR A 67 0.39 -4.75 1.67
N ARG A 68 1.06 -5.89 1.58
CA ARG A 68 0.56 -7.11 0.93
C ARG A 68 0.27 -8.20 1.93
N LEU A 69 -0.90 -8.81 1.81
CA LEU A 69 -1.25 -10.04 2.49
C LEU A 69 -1.27 -11.20 1.48
N LEU A 70 -0.53 -12.27 1.78
CA LEU A 70 -0.48 -13.45 0.91
C LEU A 70 -1.78 -14.25 0.97
N ARG A 71 -2.26 -14.72 -0.18
CA ARG A 71 -3.38 -15.65 -0.30
C ARG A 71 -2.88 -17.08 -0.22
N THR A 72 -3.29 -17.78 0.83
CA THR A 72 -3.01 -19.21 1.02
C THR A 72 -4.23 -20.10 0.79
N ASN A 73 -5.41 -19.50 0.62
CA ASN A 73 -6.72 -20.17 0.62
C ASN A 73 -7.30 -20.43 -0.78
N LEU A 74 -6.47 -20.46 -1.83
CA LEU A 74 -6.89 -20.68 -3.22
C LEU A 74 -6.27 -21.97 -3.79
N SER A 75 -7.12 -22.80 -4.40
CA SER A 75 -6.68 -23.94 -5.20
C SER A 75 -6.04 -23.48 -6.52
N ARG A 76 -5.33 -24.39 -7.21
CA ARG A 76 -4.72 -24.10 -8.51
C ARG A 76 -5.74 -23.60 -9.54
N ALA A 77 -6.88 -24.29 -9.67
CA ALA A 77 -7.93 -23.91 -10.60
C ALA A 77 -8.49 -22.51 -10.31
N GLN A 78 -8.66 -22.17 -9.02
CA GLN A 78 -9.14 -20.84 -8.61
C GLN A 78 -8.12 -19.73 -8.90
N LYS A 79 -6.82 -20.03 -8.81
CA LYS A 79 -5.76 -19.08 -9.20
C LYS A 79 -5.75 -18.83 -10.71
N GLU A 80 -5.98 -19.88 -11.50
CA GLU A 80 -6.02 -19.79 -12.97
C GLU A 80 -7.24 -19.02 -13.48
N SER A 81 -8.38 -19.10 -12.79
CA SER A 81 -9.61 -18.36 -13.12
C SER A 81 -9.76 -17.03 -12.39
N TRP A 82 -8.70 -16.50 -11.76
CA TRP A 82 -8.80 -15.31 -10.93
C TRP A 82 -8.90 -14.02 -11.75
N CYS A 83 -9.94 -13.23 -11.49
CA CYS A 83 -10.06 -11.87 -12.04
C CYS A 83 -9.26 -10.90 -11.17
N SER A 84 -8.06 -10.54 -11.60
CA SER A 84 -7.28 -9.51 -10.88
C SER A 84 -7.88 -8.13 -11.16
N TRP A 85 -7.92 -7.29 -10.14
CA TRP A 85 -8.46 -5.95 -10.24
C TRP A 85 -7.69 -4.98 -9.35
N GLN A 86 -7.78 -3.70 -9.66
CA GLN A 86 -7.13 -2.64 -8.92
C GLN A 86 -7.99 -1.38 -8.99
N VAL A 87 -8.17 -0.73 -7.85
CA VAL A 87 -8.91 0.52 -7.70
C VAL A 87 -8.04 1.55 -7.01
N CYS A 88 -8.24 2.82 -7.33
CA CYS A 88 -7.63 3.96 -6.67
C CYS A 88 -8.69 4.92 -6.15
N ARG A 89 -8.32 5.65 -5.10
CA ARG A 89 -9.09 6.77 -4.59
C ARG A 89 -8.95 7.95 -5.57
N GLY A 90 -10.08 8.52 -5.97
CA GLY A 90 -10.19 9.56 -6.99
C GLY A 90 -11.28 9.26 -8.01
N GLU A 91 -11.65 10.29 -8.77
CA GLU A 91 -12.71 10.22 -9.78
C GLU A 91 -12.12 10.23 -11.20
N THR A 92 -12.38 9.17 -11.95
CA THR A 92 -12.01 9.01 -13.36
C THR A 92 -13.24 8.62 -14.18
N LEU A 93 -13.07 8.46 -15.50
CA LEU A 93 -14.14 7.92 -16.33
C LEU A 93 -14.48 6.45 -16.02
N ALA A 94 -13.53 5.70 -15.47
CA ALA A 94 -13.68 4.28 -15.16
C ALA A 94 -14.10 4.11 -13.69
N ASN A 95 -15.32 4.53 -13.33
CA ASN A 95 -15.86 4.42 -11.97
C ASN A 95 -17.13 3.58 -11.91
N THR A 96 -17.43 2.82 -12.97
CA THR A 96 -18.69 2.07 -13.06
C THR A 96 -18.83 1.07 -11.92
N GLY A 97 -19.91 1.22 -11.15
CA GLY A 97 -20.30 0.31 -10.07
C GLY A 97 -19.46 0.44 -8.79
N LEU A 98 -18.49 1.35 -8.72
CA LEU A 98 -17.78 1.69 -7.48
C LEU A 98 -18.50 2.78 -6.69
N GLY A 99 -18.25 2.84 -5.38
CA GLY A 99 -18.70 3.95 -4.53
C GLY A 99 -18.03 5.28 -4.90
N GLN A 100 -18.63 6.40 -4.46
CA GLN A 100 -18.07 7.74 -4.72
C GLN A 100 -16.64 7.87 -4.19
N GLY A 101 -15.80 8.56 -4.95
CA GLY A 101 -14.39 8.78 -4.63
C GLY A 101 -13.48 7.60 -4.94
N TRP A 102 -13.97 6.56 -5.64
CA TRP A 102 -13.19 5.42 -6.09
C TRP A 102 -13.34 5.18 -7.59
N SER A 103 -12.23 4.78 -8.21
CA SER A 103 -12.15 4.48 -9.63
C SER A 103 -11.32 3.23 -9.89
N TRP A 104 -11.60 2.57 -11.00
CA TRP A 104 -10.82 1.46 -11.52
C TRP A 104 -9.51 1.94 -12.12
N ILE A 105 -8.42 1.26 -11.76
CA ILE A 105 -7.17 1.25 -12.53
C ILE A 105 -7.22 0.09 -13.53
N THR A 106 -7.70 -1.08 -13.08
CA THR A 106 -7.94 -2.25 -13.92
C THR A 106 -9.06 -3.12 -13.36
N GLY A 107 -9.74 -3.87 -14.23
CA GLY A 107 -10.78 -4.81 -13.83
C GLY A 107 -12.20 -4.25 -13.81
N GLU A 108 -12.43 -3.07 -14.40
CA GLU A 108 -13.79 -2.54 -14.59
C GLU A 108 -14.67 -3.55 -15.34
N GLY A 109 -15.86 -3.83 -14.78
CA GLY A 109 -16.81 -4.78 -15.35
C GLY A 109 -16.43 -6.26 -15.22
N LEU A 110 -15.29 -6.61 -14.60
CA LEU A 110 -14.88 -8.01 -14.42
C LEU A 110 -15.45 -8.66 -13.15
N LEU A 111 -15.84 -7.86 -12.16
CA LEU A 111 -16.37 -8.38 -10.90
C LEU A 111 -17.88 -8.66 -10.98
N PRO A 112 -18.35 -9.82 -10.49
CA PRO A 112 -19.78 -10.07 -10.29
C PRO A 112 -20.40 -9.04 -9.34
N GLY A 113 -21.68 -8.69 -9.53
CA GLY A 113 -22.35 -7.67 -8.72
C GLY A 113 -22.31 -7.94 -7.21
N THR A 114 -22.49 -9.19 -6.79
CA THR A 114 -22.42 -9.58 -5.36
C THR A 114 -21.04 -9.35 -4.76
N VAL A 115 -19.99 -9.58 -5.54
CA VAL A 115 -18.60 -9.37 -5.13
C VAL A 115 -18.30 -7.88 -5.07
N LEU A 116 -18.78 -7.12 -6.07
CA LEU A 116 -18.63 -5.67 -6.15
C LEU A 116 -19.29 -4.94 -4.96
N GLU A 117 -20.45 -5.40 -4.50
CA GLU A 117 -21.10 -4.89 -3.29
C GLU A 117 -20.22 -5.05 -2.04
N HIS A 118 -19.57 -6.21 -1.89
CA HIS A 118 -18.64 -6.45 -0.78
C HIS A 118 -17.40 -5.56 -0.89
N VAL A 119 -16.85 -5.38 -2.09
CA VAL A 119 -15.73 -4.45 -2.32
C VAL A 119 -16.13 -3.04 -1.90
N ASN A 120 -17.27 -2.54 -2.37
CA ASN A 120 -17.74 -1.19 -2.02
C ASN A 120 -17.92 -1.01 -0.51
N ALA A 121 -18.53 -1.98 0.17
CA ALA A 121 -18.68 -1.94 1.63
C ALA A 121 -17.34 -1.92 2.39
N VAL A 122 -16.27 -2.46 1.79
CA VAL A 122 -14.91 -2.36 2.33
C VAL A 122 -14.27 -1.02 1.99
N LEU A 123 -14.43 -0.54 0.76
CA LEU A 123 -13.88 0.75 0.30
C LEU A 123 -14.39 1.93 1.14
N GLU A 124 -15.64 1.89 1.60
CA GLU A 124 -16.22 2.90 2.50
C GLU A 124 -15.58 2.92 3.90
N ARG A 125 -15.03 1.78 4.35
CA ARG A 125 -14.37 1.63 5.66
C ARG A 125 -12.86 1.87 5.59
N LEU A 126 -12.29 1.99 4.39
CA LEU A 126 -10.86 2.17 4.23
C LEU A 126 -10.41 3.55 4.75
N PRO A 127 -9.28 3.59 5.49
CA PRO A 127 -8.68 4.85 5.93
C PRO A 127 -8.41 5.80 4.76
N ASP A 128 -8.51 7.11 5.02
CA ASP A 128 -8.41 8.16 3.99
C ASP A 128 -7.05 8.19 3.28
N ASP A 129 -6.00 7.76 3.97
CA ASP A 129 -4.63 7.74 3.46
C ASP A 129 -4.26 6.44 2.72
N VAL A 130 -5.25 5.55 2.51
CA VAL A 130 -5.18 4.46 1.53
C VAL A 130 -5.52 5.03 0.15
N VAL A 131 -4.54 4.94 -0.75
CA VAL A 131 -4.62 5.51 -2.10
C VAL A 131 -5.20 4.51 -3.09
N ALA A 132 -4.93 3.22 -2.90
CA ALA A 132 -5.37 2.18 -3.81
C ALA A 132 -5.48 0.83 -3.12
N LEU A 133 -6.25 -0.06 -3.74
CA LEU A 133 -6.41 -1.46 -3.36
C LEU A 133 -6.27 -2.34 -4.60
N GLU A 134 -5.57 -3.45 -4.48
CA GLU A 134 -5.32 -4.40 -5.57
C GLU A 134 -5.55 -5.83 -5.10
N SER A 135 -6.28 -6.60 -5.90
CA SER A 135 -6.47 -8.02 -5.73
C SER A 135 -5.81 -8.80 -6.85
N THR A 136 -4.96 -9.75 -6.47
CA THR A 136 -4.31 -10.72 -7.36
C THR A 136 -4.52 -12.14 -6.81
N PRO A 137 -4.28 -13.20 -7.61
CA PRO A 137 -4.37 -14.58 -7.10
C PRO A 137 -3.31 -14.93 -6.04
N ILE A 138 -2.31 -14.06 -5.83
CA ILE A 138 -1.19 -14.29 -4.91
C ILE A 138 -1.32 -13.42 -3.65
N HIS A 139 -1.76 -12.17 -3.81
CA HIS A 139 -1.80 -11.20 -2.73
C HIS A 139 -3.03 -10.29 -2.83
N MET A 140 -3.47 -9.81 -1.68
CA MET A 140 -4.28 -8.59 -1.56
C MET A 140 -3.35 -7.47 -1.10
N THR A 141 -3.35 -6.34 -1.80
CA THR A 141 -2.42 -5.23 -1.57
C THR A 141 -3.20 -3.94 -1.28
N ALA A 142 -2.87 -3.26 -0.19
CA ALA A 142 -3.27 -1.87 0.03
C ALA A 142 -2.07 -0.94 -0.14
N PHE A 143 -2.25 0.16 -0.86
CA PHE A 143 -1.26 1.21 -1.04
C PHE A 143 -1.56 2.34 -0.06
N TRP A 144 -0.66 2.56 0.91
CA TRP A 144 -0.96 3.32 2.11
C TRP A 144 0.18 4.27 2.49
N HIS A 145 -0.15 5.50 2.89
CA HIS A 145 0.82 6.55 3.22
C HIS A 145 1.44 6.47 4.63
N GLU A 146 1.16 5.41 5.38
CA GLU A 146 1.80 5.13 6.68
C GLU A 146 1.54 6.24 7.73
N SER A 147 0.29 6.64 7.92
CA SER A 147 -0.11 7.66 8.90
C SER A 147 0.18 7.25 10.35
N ASP A 148 -0.46 6.19 10.84
CA ASP A 148 -0.39 5.77 12.23
C ASP A 148 -0.55 4.25 12.46
N GLU A 149 -0.23 3.83 13.68
CA GLU A 149 -0.17 2.41 14.06
C GLU A 149 -1.56 1.77 14.27
N ALA A 150 -2.57 2.51 14.70
CA ALA A 150 -3.93 2.00 14.84
C ALA A 150 -4.56 1.76 13.46
N THR A 151 -4.25 2.63 12.51
CA THR A 151 -4.63 2.48 11.10
C THR A 151 -4.02 1.23 10.48
N LEU A 152 -2.76 0.90 10.80
CA LEU A 152 -2.13 -0.36 10.37
C LEU A 152 -2.89 -1.61 10.84
N GLU A 153 -3.30 -1.66 12.10
CA GLU A 153 -4.05 -2.80 12.64
C GLU A 153 -5.41 -2.96 11.95
N ARG A 154 -6.12 -1.84 11.75
CA ARG A 154 -7.39 -1.81 11.03
C ARG A 154 -7.23 -2.27 9.59
N LEU A 155 -6.20 -1.76 8.90
CA LEU A 155 -5.87 -2.14 7.53
C LEU A 155 -5.59 -3.64 7.43
N ALA A 156 -4.79 -4.20 8.36
CA ALA A 156 -4.51 -5.62 8.40
C ALA A 156 -5.77 -6.47 8.59
N GLY A 157 -6.72 -6.03 9.41
CA GLY A 157 -8.03 -6.66 9.58
C GLY A 157 -8.85 -6.68 8.28
N ILE A 158 -8.93 -5.52 7.60
CA ILE A 158 -9.64 -5.37 6.32
C ILE A 158 -9.02 -6.28 5.23
N LEU A 159 -7.69 -6.33 5.14
CA LEU A 159 -7.01 -7.18 4.15
C LEU A 159 -7.29 -8.67 4.41
N LYS A 160 -7.34 -9.10 5.68
CA LYS A 160 -7.68 -10.49 6.04
C LYS A 160 -9.12 -10.83 5.64
N GLU A 161 -10.07 -9.94 5.94
CA GLU A 161 -11.48 -10.08 5.53
C GLU A 161 -11.59 -10.27 4.01
N LEU A 162 -10.94 -9.41 3.22
CA LEU A 162 -10.95 -9.51 1.76
C LEU A 162 -10.29 -10.80 1.22
N VAL A 163 -9.23 -11.26 1.89
CA VAL A 163 -8.58 -12.54 1.52
C VAL A 163 -9.50 -13.72 1.80
N GLU A 164 -10.24 -13.70 2.91
CA GLU A 164 -11.20 -14.75 3.28
C GLU A 164 -12.41 -14.81 2.34
N VAL A 165 -12.96 -13.65 1.95
CA VAL A 165 -14.09 -13.55 1.01
C VAL A 165 -13.68 -13.92 -0.44
N ARG A 166 -12.37 -14.01 -0.71
CA ARG A 166 -11.81 -14.36 -2.03
C ARG A 166 -12.22 -13.39 -3.14
N VAL A 167 -12.13 -12.10 -2.83
CA VAL A 167 -12.31 -11.00 -3.77
C VAL A 167 -10.98 -10.48 -4.24
#